data_AF-A0A2N3FE36-F1
#
_entry.id   AF-A0A2N3FE36-F1
#
_cell.length_a   1.000
_cell.length_b   1.000
_cell.length_c   1.000
_cell.angle_alpha   90.00
_cell.angle_beta   90.00
_cell.angle_gamma   90.00
#
_symmetry.space_group_name_H-M   'P 1'
#
loop_
_entity.id
_entity.type
_entity.pdbx_description
1 polymer ?
#
loop_
_entity_poly.entity_id
_entity_poly.type
_entity_poly.pdbx_seq_one_letter_code
_entity_poly.pdbx_strand_id
1 'polypeptide(L)'
;MALTDVPQERLLAAIQEGEEASALELINLASSRDASIRESVAARPDAPISALIVLAQDSKSKVRRALAANSAVARAVSVQGMLAADKDSDVALALALNPATPDETLRRLLDYGKKRVRNAAEERLSRYL
;
A
#
# COMPACT_ATOMS: atom_id res chain seq x y z
N MET A 1 24.20 2.42 -22.03
CA MET A 1 23.39 1.36 -21.42
C MET A 1 22.07 1.99 -21.03
N ALA A 2 21.03 1.80 -21.83
CA ALA A 2 19.72 2.40 -21.53
C ALA A 2 19.11 1.64 -20.35
N LEU A 3 18.64 2.38 -19.33
CA LEU A 3 17.98 1.86 -18.12
C LEU A 3 16.65 1.10 -18.41
N THR A 4 16.34 0.83 -19.67
CA THR A 4 15.02 0.37 -20.13
C THR A 4 14.95 -1.13 -20.45
N ASP A 5 16.04 -1.88 -20.31
CA ASP A 5 16.11 -3.27 -20.79
C ASP A 5 16.50 -4.29 -19.71
N VAL A 6 16.41 -3.91 -18.42
CA VAL A 6 16.58 -4.87 -17.34
C VAL A 6 15.32 -5.75 -17.27
N PRO A 7 15.42 -7.09 -17.44
CA PRO A 7 14.25 -7.96 -17.41
C PRO A 7 13.49 -7.85 -16.09
N GLN A 8 12.16 -7.83 -16.14
CA GLN A 8 11.32 -7.73 -14.93
C GLN A 8 11.61 -8.86 -13.93
N GLU A 9 12.04 -10.03 -14.40
CA GLU A 9 12.46 -11.16 -13.56
C GLU A 9 13.70 -10.82 -12.72
N ARG A 10 14.66 -10.06 -13.27
CA ARG A 10 15.84 -9.62 -12.53
C ARG A 10 15.47 -8.58 -11.49
N LEU A 11 14.56 -7.66 -11.81
CA LEU A 11 14.02 -6.69 -10.87
C LEU A 11 13.18 -7.36 -9.76
N LEU A 12 12.45 -8.43 -10.08
CA LEU A 12 11.71 -9.21 -9.08
C LEU A 12 12.67 -9.86 -8.08
N ALA A 13 13.72 -10.52 -8.57
CA ALA A 13 14.74 -11.12 -7.72
C ALA A 13 15.41 -10.06 -6.83
N ALA A 14 15.78 -8.92 -7.40
CA ALA A 14 16.35 -7.79 -6.65
C ALA A 14 15.38 -7.30 -5.55
N ILE A 15 14.08 -7.20 -5.84
CA ILE A 15 13.08 -6.82 -4.82
C ILE A 15 12.95 -7.87 -3.73
N GLN A 16 12.95 -9.16 -4.08
CA GLN A 16 12.84 -10.26 -3.12
C GLN A 16 14.09 -10.40 -2.24
N GLU A 17 15.25 -10.09 -2.79
CA GLU A 17 16.55 -10.11 -2.13
C GLU A 17 16.83 -8.83 -1.32
N GLY A 18 15.90 -7.86 -1.35
CA GLY A 18 16.00 -6.61 -0.58
C GLY A 18 17.00 -5.61 -1.15
N GLU A 19 17.35 -5.74 -2.43
CA GLU A 19 18.25 -4.81 -3.11
C GLU A 19 17.59 -3.42 -3.28
N GLU A 20 18.46 -2.41 -3.36
CA GLU A 20 18.06 -1.04 -3.66
C GLU A 20 17.58 -0.96 -5.11
N ALA A 21 16.29 -0.69 -5.29
CA ALA A 21 15.71 -0.35 -6.58
C ALA A 21 15.55 1.17 -6.66
N SER A 22 15.87 1.77 -7.80
CA SER A 22 15.66 3.19 -7.99
C SER A 22 14.17 3.53 -8.00
N ALA A 23 13.85 4.79 -7.68
CA ALA A 23 12.46 5.27 -7.72
C ALA A 23 11.82 5.07 -9.10
N LEU A 24 12.57 5.24 -10.19
CA LEU A 24 12.06 5.07 -11.56
C LEU A 24 11.70 3.61 -11.84
N GLU A 25 12.53 2.66 -11.40
CA GLU A 25 12.27 1.23 -11.55
C GLU A 25 11.01 0.81 -10.79
N LEU A 26 10.86 1.28 -9.54
CA LEU A 26 9.66 0.99 -8.74
C LEU A 26 8.39 1.56 -9.37
N ILE A 27 8.45 2.74 -9.99
CA ILE A 27 7.31 3.33 -10.73
C ILE A 27 6.93 2.46 -11.93
N ASN A 28 7.92 1.98 -12.69
CA ASN A 28 7.68 1.11 -13.84
C ASN A 28 7.08 -0.23 -13.42
N LEU A 29 7.63 -0.85 -12.37
CA LEU A 29 7.16 -2.14 -11.85
C LEU A 29 5.78 -2.05 -11.20
N ALA A 30 5.42 -0.90 -10.62
CA ALA A 30 4.07 -0.65 -10.10
C ALA A 30 2.99 -0.76 -11.19
N SER A 31 3.37 -0.68 -12.47
CA SER A 31 2.49 -0.87 -13.63
C SER A 31 2.73 -2.21 -14.36
N SER A 32 3.47 -3.15 -13.77
CA SER A 32 3.72 -4.46 -14.37
C SER A 32 2.42 -5.21 -14.67
N ARG A 33 2.41 -6.04 -15.71
CA ARG A 33 1.27 -6.93 -16.00
C ARG A 33 1.10 -8.02 -14.94
N ASP A 34 2.18 -8.41 -14.28
CA ASP A 34 2.15 -9.40 -13.20
C ASP A 34 1.71 -8.75 -11.88
N ALA A 35 0.61 -9.26 -11.32
CA ALA A 35 0.09 -8.79 -10.05
C ALA A 35 1.04 -9.07 -8.87
N SER A 36 1.87 -10.12 -8.97
CA SER A 36 2.82 -10.51 -7.93
C SER A 36 3.98 -9.51 -7.83
N ILE A 37 4.42 -8.97 -8.98
CA ILE A 37 5.40 -7.87 -9.04
C ILE A 37 4.80 -6.63 -8.39
N ARG A 38 3.59 -6.25 -8.78
CA ARG A 38 2.91 -5.07 -8.22
C ARG A 38 2.67 -5.20 -6.71
N GLU A 39 2.29 -6.38 -6.23
CA GLU A 39 2.14 -6.69 -4.80
C GLU A 39 3.49 -6.55 -4.07
N SER A 40 4.58 -7.00 -4.67
CA SER A 40 5.93 -6.85 -4.10
C SER A 40 6.34 -5.39 -4.00
N VAL A 41 6.08 -4.56 -5.03
CA VAL A 41 6.31 -3.11 -4.95
C VAL A 41 5.41 -2.46 -3.90
N ALA A 42 4.15 -2.88 -3.80
CA ALA A 42 3.21 -2.36 -2.81
C ALA A 42 3.62 -2.63 -1.37
N ALA A 43 4.40 -3.68 -1.10
CA ALA A 43 4.90 -4.04 0.22
C ALA A 43 6.19 -3.29 0.62
N ARG A 44 6.82 -2.54 -0.30
CA ARG A 44 8.12 -1.90 -0.06
C ARG A 44 8.02 -0.55 0.68
N PRO A 45 8.71 -0.36 1.82
CA PRO A 45 8.63 0.90 2.58
C PRO A 45 9.25 2.11 1.84
N ASP A 46 10.16 1.86 0.91
CA ASP A 46 10.84 2.88 0.09
C ASP A 46 10.09 3.22 -1.22
N ALA A 47 8.96 2.57 -1.51
CA ALA A 47 8.22 2.80 -2.75
C ALA A 47 7.79 4.28 -2.91
N PRO A 48 8.11 4.94 -4.03
CA PRO A 48 7.83 6.37 -4.22
C PRO A 48 6.33 6.65 -4.25
N ILE A 49 5.90 7.87 -3.86
CA ILE A 49 4.47 8.24 -3.78
C ILE A 49 3.73 7.99 -5.10
N SER A 50 4.37 8.25 -6.24
CA SER A 50 3.81 7.98 -7.56
C SER A 50 3.47 6.50 -7.77
N ALA A 51 4.34 5.57 -7.32
CA ALA A 51 4.04 4.14 -7.35
C ALA A 51 2.87 3.80 -6.41
N LEU A 52 2.83 4.36 -5.20
CA LEU A 52 1.73 4.13 -4.25
C LEU A 52 0.37 4.58 -4.82
N ILE A 53 0.32 5.71 -5.54
CA ILE A 53 -0.91 6.21 -6.18
C ILE A 53 -1.44 5.25 -7.24
N VAL A 54 -0.54 4.68 -8.07
CA VAL A 54 -0.91 3.68 -9.07
C VAL A 54 -1.44 2.42 -8.39
N LEU A 55 -0.72 1.92 -7.39
CA LEU A 55 -1.04 0.68 -6.67
C LEU A 55 -2.31 0.77 -5.84
N ALA A 56 -2.65 1.96 -5.32
CA ALA A 56 -3.90 2.20 -4.60
C ALA A 56 -5.15 2.02 -5.48
N GLN A 57 -5.00 2.10 -6.80
CA GLN A 57 -6.08 1.91 -7.77
C GLN A 57 -6.01 0.53 -8.44
N ASP A 58 -5.14 -0.37 -7.97
CA ASP A 58 -4.94 -1.67 -8.59
C ASP A 58 -6.23 -2.48 -8.65
N SER A 59 -6.48 -3.14 -9.78
CA SER A 59 -7.62 -4.06 -9.94
C SER A 59 -7.66 -5.19 -8.90
N LYS A 60 -6.50 -5.65 -8.41
CA LYS A 60 -6.37 -6.78 -7.48
C LYS A 60 -6.34 -6.27 -6.03
N SER A 61 -7.28 -6.72 -5.22
CA SER A 61 -7.33 -6.32 -3.81
C SER A 61 -6.14 -6.81 -3.00
N LYS A 62 -5.47 -7.91 -3.40
CA LYS A 62 -4.21 -8.35 -2.77
C LYS A 62 -3.13 -7.27 -2.81
N VAL A 63 -2.95 -6.63 -3.97
CA VAL A 63 -1.99 -5.52 -4.15
C VAL A 63 -2.38 -4.34 -3.27
N ARG A 64 -3.65 -3.93 -3.30
CA ARG A 64 -4.14 -2.80 -2.48
C ARG A 64 -4.03 -3.07 -0.98
N ARG A 65 -4.25 -4.32 -0.55
CA ARG A 65 -4.09 -4.74 0.85
C ARG A 65 -2.62 -4.73 1.27
N ALA A 66 -1.71 -5.20 0.42
CA ALA A 66 -0.27 -5.09 0.66
C ALA A 66 0.16 -3.63 0.84
N LEU A 67 -0.35 -2.74 -0.03
CA LEU A 67 -0.14 -1.30 0.11
C LEU A 67 -0.71 -0.76 1.42
N ALA A 68 -1.93 -1.14 1.80
CA ALA A 68 -2.55 -0.69 3.05
C ALA A 68 -1.78 -1.12 4.31
N ALA A 69 -1.08 -2.25 4.27
CA ALA A 69 -0.22 -2.73 5.35
C ALA A 69 1.19 -2.10 5.35
N ASN A 70 1.55 -1.33 4.32
CA ASN A 70 2.88 -0.74 4.16
C ASN A 70 3.03 0.55 4.99
N SER A 71 4.17 0.74 5.67
CA SER A 71 4.44 1.97 6.44
C SER A 71 4.51 3.23 5.58
N ALA A 72 4.84 3.09 4.29
CA ALA A 72 4.90 4.19 3.33
C ALA A 72 3.56 4.92 3.14
N VAL A 73 2.42 4.31 3.51
CA VAL A 73 1.12 4.98 3.44
C VAL A 73 1.06 6.22 4.32
N ALA A 74 1.83 6.28 5.42
CA ALA A 74 1.83 7.41 6.36
C ALA A 74 2.10 8.76 5.70
N ARG A 75 2.93 8.77 4.64
CA ARG A 75 3.33 9.98 3.90
C ARG A 75 2.48 10.25 2.65
N ALA A 76 1.43 9.47 2.38
CA ALA A 76 0.63 9.55 1.15
C ALA A 76 -0.87 9.74 1.47
N VAL A 77 -1.26 10.97 1.80
CA VAL A 77 -2.64 11.30 2.23
C VAL A 77 -3.71 10.92 1.19
N SER A 78 -3.45 11.11 -0.11
CA SER A 78 -4.38 10.70 -1.17
C SER A 78 -4.56 9.18 -1.21
N VAL A 79 -3.49 8.42 -1.00
CA VAL A 79 -3.51 6.95 -0.93
C VAL A 79 -4.28 6.48 0.29
N GLN A 80 -4.07 7.10 1.46
CA GLN A 80 -4.85 6.80 2.67
C GLN A 80 -6.35 6.98 2.42
N GLY A 81 -6.76 8.07 1.75
CA GLY A 81 -8.16 8.32 1.40
C GLY A 81 -8.75 7.25 0.48
N MET A 82 -8.02 6.84 -0.55
CA MET A 82 -8.45 5.78 -1.48
C MET A 82 -8.62 4.43 -0.75
N LEU A 83 -7.65 4.06 0.09
CA LEU A 83 -7.68 2.79 0.81
C LEU A 83 -8.74 2.76 1.92
N ALA A 84 -9.01 3.91 2.56
CA ALA A 84 -10.07 4.01 3.57
C ALA A 84 -11.48 3.91 2.96
N ALA A 85 -11.64 4.31 1.70
CA ALA A 85 -12.87 4.19 0.92
C ALA A 85 -12.93 2.90 0.08
N ASP A 86 -11.99 1.97 0.26
CA ASP A 86 -11.91 0.77 -0.57
C ASP A 86 -13.17 -0.11 -0.41
N LYS A 87 -13.65 -0.61 -1.54
CA LYS A 87 -14.80 -1.52 -1.61
C LYS A 87 -14.53 -2.88 -0.95
N ASP A 88 -13.27 -3.28 -0.89
CA ASP A 88 -12.84 -4.50 -0.21
C ASP A 88 -12.49 -4.17 1.24
N SER A 89 -13.28 -4.70 2.17
CA SER A 89 -13.11 -4.42 3.59
C SER A 89 -11.81 -4.94 4.18
N ASP A 90 -11.17 -5.92 3.55
CA ASP A 90 -9.86 -6.42 4.01
C ASP A 90 -8.76 -5.39 3.75
N VAL A 91 -8.91 -4.52 2.74
CA VAL A 91 -7.99 -3.40 2.47
C VAL A 91 -8.15 -2.34 3.56
N ALA A 92 -9.38 -1.91 3.82
CA ALA A 92 -9.67 -0.93 4.87
C ALA A 92 -9.28 -1.45 6.27
N LEU A 93 -9.47 -2.75 6.53
CA LEU A 93 -9.04 -3.40 7.76
C LEU A 93 -7.50 -3.41 7.88
N ALA A 94 -6.78 -3.74 6.80
CA ALA A 94 -5.32 -3.68 6.80
C ALA A 94 -4.81 -2.25 7.09
N LEU A 95 -5.48 -1.23 6.54
CA LEU A 95 -5.17 0.17 6.84
C LEU A 95 -5.42 0.50 8.32
N ALA A 96 -6.55 0.05 8.90
CA ALA A 96 -6.85 0.27 10.32
C ALA A 96 -5.81 -0.39 11.25
N LEU A 97 -5.32 -1.57 10.87
CA LEU A 97 -4.34 -2.34 11.65
C LEU A 97 -2.90 -1.87 11.45
N ASN A 98 -2.61 -1.13 10.38
CA ASN A 98 -1.28 -0.62 10.09
C ASN A 98 -0.86 0.45 11.13
N PRO A 99 0.22 0.23 11.90
CA PRO A 99 0.67 1.18 12.92
C PRO A 99 1.07 2.55 12.38
N ALA A 100 1.39 2.65 11.10
CA ALA A 100 1.77 3.88 10.42
C ALA A 100 0.57 4.71 9.94
N THR A 101 -0.66 4.17 10.03
CA THR A 101 -1.88 4.89 9.65
C THR A 101 -2.15 6.04 10.61
N PRO A 102 -2.24 7.29 10.13
CA PRO A 102 -2.51 8.43 11.00
C PRO A 102 -3.91 8.39 11.63
N ASP A 103 -4.05 8.97 12.82
CA ASP A 103 -5.32 9.06 13.55
C ASP A 103 -6.45 9.69 12.73
N GLU A 104 -6.14 10.69 11.89
CA GLU A 104 -7.12 11.31 10.99
C GLU A 104 -7.72 10.29 10.00
N THR A 105 -6.91 9.37 9.49
CA THR A 105 -7.39 8.27 8.64
C THR A 105 -8.19 7.26 9.46
N LEU A 106 -7.75 6.94 10.68
CA LEU A 106 -8.49 6.04 11.58
C LEU A 106 -9.88 6.60 11.92
N ARG A 107 -10.00 7.92 12.14
CA ARG A 107 -11.30 8.58 12.37
C ARG A 107 -12.26 8.39 11.20
N ARG A 108 -11.78 8.46 9.95
CA ARG A 108 -12.60 8.17 8.77
C ARG A 108 -13.08 6.72 8.73
N LEU A 109 -12.27 5.78 9.22
CA LEU A 109 -12.62 4.36 9.28
C LEU A 109 -13.68 4.05 10.35
N LEU A 110 -13.98 4.96 11.28
CA LEU A 110 -15.10 4.81 12.23
C LEU A 110 -16.46 4.85 11.53
N ASP A 111 -16.55 5.53 10.38
CA ASP A 111 -17.76 5.56 9.55
C ASP A 111 -17.79 4.42 8.53
N TYR A 112 -16.78 3.55 8.51
CA TYR A 112 -16.73 2.42 7.59
C TYR A 112 -17.86 1.42 7.90
N GLY A 113 -18.68 1.05 6.91
CA GLY A 113 -19.89 0.24 7.13
C GLY A 113 -19.67 -1.18 7.69
N LYS A 114 -18.42 -1.64 7.84
CA LYS A 114 -18.09 -2.97 8.38
C LYS A 114 -17.57 -2.88 9.82
N LYS A 115 -18.26 -3.57 10.73
CA LYS A 115 -17.94 -3.61 12.17
C LYS A 115 -16.48 -3.92 12.49
N ARG A 116 -15.84 -4.88 11.79
CA ARG A 116 -14.44 -5.25 12.04
C ARG A 116 -13.48 -4.08 11.80
N VAL A 117 -13.72 -3.28 10.77
CA VAL A 117 -12.90 -2.10 10.44
C VAL A 117 -13.08 -1.02 11.49
N ARG A 118 -14.33 -0.70 11.84
CA ARG A 118 -14.64 0.30 12.88
C ARG A 118 -14.00 -0.07 14.22
N ASN A 119 -14.17 -1.31 14.67
CA ASN A 119 -13.61 -1.78 15.93
C ASN A 119 -12.08 -1.68 15.95
N ALA A 120 -11.41 -2.03 14.84
CA ALA A 120 -9.95 -1.91 14.75
C ALA A 120 -9.49 -0.45 14.84
N ALA A 121 -10.20 0.47 14.18
CA ALA A 121 -9.91 1.91 14.25
C ALA A 121 -10.19 2.48 15.65
N GLU A 122 -11.31 2.11 16.28
CA GLU A 122 -11.69 2.53 17.63
C GLU A 122 -10.67 2.08 18.67
N GLU A 123 -10.28 0.80 18.64
CA GLU A 123 -9.25 0.26 19.53
C GLU A 123 -7.91 0.99 19.35
N ARG A 124 -7.56 1.34 18.10
CA ARG A 124 -6.33 2.06 17.79
C ARG A 124 -6.32 3.50 18.30
N LEU A 125 -7.48 4.16 18.32
CA LEU A 125 -7.66 5.52 18.82
C LEU A 125 -7.79 5.56 20.36
N SER A 126 -8.31 4.51 20.99
CA SER A 126 -8.49 4.45 22.44
C SER A 126 -7.20 4.19 23.23
N ARG A 127 -6.09 3.81 22.56
CA ARG A 127 -4.78 3.52 23.19
C ARG A 127 -4.08 4.75 23.79
N TYR A 128 -4.66 5.94 23.64
CA TYR A 128 -4.15 7.21 24.15
C TYR A 128 -4.99 7.78 25.32
N LEU A 129 -5.98 7.02 25.81
CA LEU A 129 -6.83 7.35 26.95
C LEU A 129 -6.44 6.49 28.16
#